data_AF-A0A5N7ARB5-F1
#
_entry.id   AF-A0A5N7ARB5-F1
#
_cell.length_a   1.000
_cell.length_b   1.000
_cell.length_c   1.000
_cell.angle_alpha   90.00
_cell.angle_beta   90.00
_cell.angle_gamma   90.00
#
_symmetry.space_group_name_H-M   'P 1'
#
loop_
_entity.id
_entity.type
_entity.pdbx_description
1 polymer ?
#
loop_
_entity_poly.entity_id
_entity_poly.type
_entity_poly.pdbx_seq_one_letter_code
_entity_poly.pdbx_strand_id
1 'polypeptide(L)'
;MSEAIQVPQTPEIAIRELSEVPETPAAAEHLPPPASTAHGSSFEDFQAAQVADQPRWEWIWHPRGKSSEPYTPAVVGKWWSHSEAELAQLQPARRSNIGHIYRIMETELGEQLLGDARCTYCKERDVECWAYSSQGQRQVSRPGSACARCRIEPYMDGCSLSRRTPNKSKYIPLPTRHYRPLQPKDGGPPLPLELADQVAFRFEILAGITNHRPVRAE
;
A
#
# COMPACT_ATOMS: atom_id res chain seq x y z
N MET A 1 -3.75 78.79 24.34
CA MET A 1 -3.34 77.60 25.12
C MET A 1 -2.98 76.55 24.09
N SER A 2 -1.69 76.42 23.81
CA SER A 2 -1.15 75.65 22.68
C SER A 2 -0.63 74.32 23.22
N GLU A 3 -1.26 73.21 22.82
CA GLU A 3 -0.75 71.87 23.10
C GLU A 3 0.13 71.41 21.94
N ALA A 4 1.38 71.08 22.28
CA ALA A 4 2.42 70.68 21.36
C ALA A 4 2.28 69.20 20.99
N ILE A 5 2.32 68.91 19.69
CA ILE A 5 2.36 67.57 19.11
C ILE A 5 3.79 67.04 19.24
N GLN A 6 3.96 65.98 20.04
CA GLN A 6 5.25 65.33 20.25
C GLN A 6 5.49 64.28 19.16
N VAL A 7 6.44 64.55 18.26
CA VAL A 7 6.95 63.61 17.26
C VAL A 7 8.00 62.70 17.92
N PRO A 8 7.91 61.36 17.82
CA PRO A 8 8.96 60.48 18.33
C PRO A 8 10.19 60.51 17.42
N GLN A 9 11.35 60.74 18.04
CA GLN A 9 12.67 60.79 17.41
C GLN A 9 13.23 59.38 17.20
N THR A 10 13.70 59.12 15.98
CA THR A 10 14.49 57.94 15.60
C THR A 10 15.93 58.12 16.06
N PRO A 11 16.54 57.21 16.83
CA PRO A 11 17.99 57.26 17.04
C PRO A 11 18.74 56.54 15.92
N GLU A 12 19.72 57.30 15.45
CA GLU A 12 20.75 57.08 14.45
C GLU A 12 21.61 55.84 14.73
N ILE A 13 21.93 55.15 13.63
CA ILE A 13 22.78 53.97 13.55
C ILE A 13 24.24 54.40 13.75
N ALA A 14 24.87 53.98 14.84
CA ALA A 14 26.32 54.07 15.03
C ALA A 14 26.96 52.71 14.74
N ILE A 15 27.58 52.61 13.57
CA ILE A 15 28.46 51.51 13.17
C ILE A 15 29.76 51.65 13.99
N ARG A 16 30.12 50.62 14.75
CA ARG A 16 31.46 50.45 15.29
C ARG A 16 31.94 49.03 15.01
N GLU A 17 32.99 48.99 14.20
CA GLU A 17 33.74 47.85 13.73
C GLU A 17 34.85 47.48 14.74
N LEU A 18 35.33 46.23 14.63
CA LEU A 18 36.43 45.56 15.35
C LEU A 18 36.07 44.98 16.72
N SER A 19 36.52 43.80 17.14
CA SER A 19 37.19 42.62 16.55
C SER A 19 37.51 41.78 17.79
N GLU A 20 37.06 40.52 17.87
CA GLU A 20 37.75 39.42 18.60
C GLU A 20 36.85 38.17 18.71
N VAL A 21 37.38 37.07 18.19
CA VAL A 21 36.87 35.69 18.28
C VAL A 21 37.61 35.04 19.46
N PRO A 22 36.94 34.28 20.36
CA PRO A 22 37.13 32.83 20.31
C PRO A 22 35.87 31.99 20.62
N GLU A 23 35.81 30.83 19.95
CA GLU A 23 35.17 29.57 20.37
C GLU A 23 33.64 29.51 20.52
N THR A 24 32.97 29.44 19.37
CA THR A 24 31.62 28.87 19.24
C THR A 24 31.71 27.35 19.22
N PRO A 25 30.85 26.62 19.96
CA PRO A 25 31.00 25.19 20.23
C PRO A 25 30.86 24.36 18.96
N ALA A 26 31.70 23.33 18.90
CA ALA A 26 31.67 22.15 18.06
C ALA A 26 30.50 22.10 17.07
N ALA A 27 30.84 22.32 15.80
CA ALA A 27 30.14 21.69 14.70
C ALA A 27 29.94 20.20 15.08
N ALA A 28 28.69 19.82 15.34
CA ALA A 28 28.31 18.43 15.36
C ALA A 28 28.55 17.93 13.94
N GLU A 29 29.74 17.36 13.72
CA GLU A 29 30.02 16.50 12.59
C GLU A 29 28.83 15.55 12.45
N HIS A 30 28.12 15.70 11.34
CA HIS A 30 27.23 14.67 10.82
C HIS A 30 28.12 13.46 10.54
N LEU A 31 28.31 12.63 11.56
CA LEU A 31 28.92 11.32 11.39
C LEU A 31 28.02 10.59 10.39
N PRO A 32 28.55 10.13 9.23
CA PRO A 32 27.82 9.17 8.44
C PRO A 32 27.52 7.95 9.32
N PRO A 33 26.34 7.31 9.19
CA PRO A 33 26.09 6.06 9.91
C PRO A 33 27.26 5.11 9.62
N PRO A 34 27.79 4.40 10.63
CA PRO A 34 28.91 3.50 10.41
C PRO A 34 28.54 2.56 9.28
N ALA A 35 29.42 2.50 8.28
CA ALA A 35 29.28 1.65 7.12
C ALA A 35 28.79 0.28 7.57
N SER A 36 27.58 -0.07 7.13
CA SER A 36 26.92 -1.33 7.45
C SER A 36 27.87 -2.47 7.12
N THR A 37 28.55 -2.99 8.14
CA THR A 37 29.22 -4.27 8.06
C THR A 37 28.15 -5.27 7.71
N ALA A 38 28.37 -5.97 6.59
CA ALA A 38 27.57 -7.10 6.17
C ALA A 38 27.63 -8.19 7.25
N HIS A 39 26.77 -8.09 8.26
CA HIS A 39 26.52 -9.13 9.23
C HIS A 39 25.35 -9.94 8.71
N GLY A 40 25.56 -11.25 8.54
CA GLY A 40 24.45 -12.17 8.35
C GLY A 40 23.46 -11.92 9.49
N SER A 41 22.30 -11.38 9.13
CA SER A 41 21.29 -10.92 10.08
C SER A 41 20.96 -12.08 11.01
N SER A 42 21.26 -11.92 12.29
CA SER A 42 20.83 -12.86 13.29
C SER A 42 19.29 -12.92 13.29
N PHE A 43 18.72 -14.00 13.81
CA PHE A 43 17.26 -14.08 13.98
C PHE A 43 16.72 -12.91 14.82
N GLU A 44 17.51 -12.40 15.76
CA GLU A 44 17.19 -11.21 16.56
C GLU A 44 17.16 -9.95 15.70
N ASP A 45 18.12 -9.75 14.79
CA ASP A 45 18.10 -8.62 13.85
C ASP A 45 16.88 -8.67 12.95
N PHE A 46 16.51 -9.88 12.50
CA PHE A 46 15.30 -10.09 11.72
C PHE A 46 14.04 -9.73 12.52
N GLN A 47 13.93 -10.18 13.78
CA GLN A 47 12.82 -9.83 14.65
C GLN A 47 12.75 -8.33 14.97
N ALA A 48 13.89 -7.71 15.29
CA ALA A 48 13.97 -6.27 15.54
C ALA A 48 13.60 -5.46 14.29
N ALA A 49 13.96 -5.95 13.10
CA ALA A 49 13.55 -5.35 11.84
C ALA A 49 12.04 -5.48 11.58
N GLN A 50 11.33 -6.41 12.24
CA GLN A 50 9.87 -6.53 12.19
C GLN A 50 9.14 -5.49 13.04
N VAL A 51 9.80 -4.81 13.98
CA VAL A 51 9.17 -3.85 14.91
C VAL A 51 9.40 -2.41 14.46
N ALA A 52 8.35 -1.59 14.56
CA ALA A 52 8.41 -0.15 14.31
C ALA A 52 8.59 0.70 15.58
N ASP A 53 9.64 0.37 16.35
CA ASP A 53 10.02 0.94 17.65
C ASP A 53 10.85 2.22 17.57
N GLN A 54 11.01 2.78 16.37
CA GLN A 54 11.78 3.99 16.17
C GLN A 54 11.04 5.25 16.66
N PRO A 55 11.79 6.31 17.06
CA PRO A 55 11.22 7.63 17.31
C PRO A 55 10.36 8.09 16.13
N ARG A 56 9.16 8.58 16.43
CA ARG A 56 8.23 9.07 15.42
C ARG A 56 8.56 10.51 15.08
N TRP A 57 8.69 10.82 13.80
CA TRP A 57 8.87 12.20 13.37
C TRP A 57 7.58 12.99 13.53
N GLU A 58 7.76 14.23 13.97
CA GLU A 58 6.71 15.24 14.05
C GLU A 58 6.14 15.49 12.64
N TRP A 59 4.82 15.56 12.54
CA TRP A 59 4.14 15.86 11.30
C TRP A 59 3.76 17.35 11.26
N ILE A 60 3.98 18.00 10.13
CA ILE A 60 3.52 19.38 9.94
C ILE A 60 2.01 19.35 9.68
N TRP A 61 1.23 19.62 10.74
CA TRP A 61 -0.23 19.65 10.66
C TRP A 61 -0.73 20.80 9.80
N HIS A 62 -1.52 20.48 8.77
CA HIS A 62 -2.15 21.49 7.93
C HIS A 62 -3.53 21.84 8.48
N PRO A 63 -3.77 23.09 8.93
CA PRO A 63 -5.04 23.48 9.54
C PRO A 63 -6.19 23.59 8.53
N ARG A 64 -5.87 23.74 7.23
CA ARG A 64 -6.86 24.08 6.19
C ARG A 64 -7.05 23.00 5.11
N GLY A 65 -6.53 21.80 5.30
CA GLY A 65 -6.70 20.77 4.29
C GLY A 65 -5.92 19.49 4.52
N LYS A 66 -5.98 18.63 3.50
CA LYS A 66 -5.28 17.35 3.47
C LYS A 66 -4.06 17.46 2.56
N SER A 67 -2.91 16.95 3.01
CA SER A 67 -1.73 16.84 2.16
C SER A 67 -1.90 15.70 1.15
N SER A 68 -1.56 16.01 -0.11
CA SER A 68 -1.38 15.04 -1.19
C SER A 68 0.08 14.89 -1.61
N GLU A 69 0.99 15.63 -0.98
CA GLU A 69 2.40 15.68 -1.34
C GLU A 69 3.08 14.34 -1.09
N PRO A 70 3.84 13.77 -2.04
CA PRO A 70 4.61 12.55 -1.79
C PRO A 70 5.47 12.68 -0.54
N TYR A 71 5.52 11.61 0.26
CA TYR A 71 6.38 11.57 1.44
C TYR A 71 7.70 10.88 1.11
N THR A 72 8.82 11.49 1.52
CA THR A 72 10.16 10.94 1.36
C THR A 72 10.55 10.17 2.61
N PRO A 73 10.81 8.86 2.54
CA PRO A 73 11.21 8.07 3.70
C PRO A 73 12.61 8.48 4.18
N ALA A 74 12.82 8.41 5.48
CA ALA A 74 14.14 8.64 6.08
C ALA A 74 14.74 7.38 6.74
N VAL A 75 13.95 6.34 7.01
CA VAL A 75 14.47 5.09 7.59
C VAL A 75 14.82 4.07 6.52
N VAL A 76 15.94 3.39 6.74
CA VAL A 76 16.43 2.26 5.96
C VAL A 76 16.57 1.01 6.83
N GLY A 77 16.54 -0.16 6.22
CA GLY A 77 16.81 -1.45 6.89
C GLY A 77 15.62 -2.04 7.67
N LYS A 78 14.44 -1.40 7.66
CA LYS A 78 13.21 -1.98 8.22
C LYS A 78 12.44 -2.76 7.16
N TRP A 79 11.57 -3.70 7.57
CA TRP A 79 10.79 -4.55 6.67
C TRP A 79 9.94 -3.81 5.63
N TRP A 80 9.60 -2.56 5.92
CA TRP A 80 8.79 -1.69 5.08
C TRP A 80 9.61 -0.64 4.30
N SER A 81 10.91 -0.54 4.56
CA SER A 81 11.82 0.40 3.91
C SER A 81 12.17 -0.05 2.49
N HIS A 82 12.37 0.92 1.60
CA HIS A 82 12.90 0.70 0.24
C HIS A 82 13.99 1.73 -0.01
N SER A 83 15.01 1.34 -0.77
CA SER A 83 16.04 2.23 -1.28
C SER A 83 15.47 3.23 -2.29
N GLU A 84 16.17 4.35 -2.49
CA GLU A 84 15.80 5.35 -3.49
C GLU A 84 15.74 4.77 -4.91
N ALA A 85 16.68 3.88 -5.25
CA ALA A 85 16.72 3.18 -6.53
C ALA A 85 15.49 2.28 -6.75
N GLU A 86 15.04 1.56 -5.71
CA GLU A 86 13.81 0.76 -5.77
C GLU A 86 12.60 1.66 -5.96
N LEU A 87 12.49 2.75 -5.19
CA LEU A 87 11.37 3.69 -5.32
C LEU A 87 11.30 4.32 -6.71
N ALA A 88 12.45 4.61 -7.32
CA ALA A 88 12.55 5.19 -8.66
C ALA A 88 11.98 4.26 -9.74
N GLN A 89 12.10 2.94 -9.57
CA GLN A 89 11.61 1.93 -10.53
C GLN A 89 10.11 1.64 -10.39
N LEU A 90 9.49 2.02 -9.28
CA LEU A 90 8.08 1.73 -9.03
C LEU A 90 7.14 2.61 -9.85
N GLN A 91 6.04 1.98 -10.27
CA GLN A 91 4.92 2.69 -10.89
C GLN A 91 4.33 3.74 -9.93
N PRO A 92 3.84 4.89 -10.44
CA PRO A 92 3.37 6.01 -9.62
C PRO A 92 2.33 5.61 -8.56
N ALA A 93 1.40 4.72 -8.93
CA ALA A 93 0.37 4.22 -8.00
C ALA A 93 0.98 3.41 -6.84
N ARG A 94 1.99 2.58 -7.12
CA ARG A 94 2.69 1.80 -6.09
C ARG A 94 3.56 2.70 -5.22
N ARG A 95 4.25 3.69 -5.81
CA ARG A 95 5.01 4.71 -5.06
C ARG A 95 4.12 5.51 -4.12
N SER A 96 2.93 5.92 -4.57
CA SER A 96 1.94 6.59 -3.72
C SER A 96 1.48 5.70 -2.55
N ASN A 97 1.20 4.41 -2.80
CA ASN A 97 0.84 3.46 -1.76
C ASN A 97 1.96 3.25 -0.73
N ILE A 98 3.21 3.16 -1.18
CA ILE A 98 4.39 3.08 -0.32
C ILE A 98 4.59 4.36 0.50
N GLY A 99 4.35 5.54 -0.10
CA GLY A 99 4.34 6.80 0.66
C GLY A 99 3.34 6.80 1.82
N HIS A 100 2.19 6.11 1.68
CA HIS A 100 1.28 5.93 2.81
C HIS A 100 1.84 5.03 3.90
N ILE A 101 2.53 3.94 3.52
CA ILE A 101 3.20 3.05 4.47
C ILE A 101 4.24 3.83 5.27
N TYR A 102 5.08 4.62 4.61
CA TYR A 102 6.07 5.44 5.29
C TYR A 102 5.46 6.42 6.28
N ARG A 103 4.43 7.18 5.89
CA ARG A 103 3.74 8.06 6.85
C ARG A 103 3.20 7.30 8.07
N ILE A 104 2.67 6.08 7.89
CA ILE A 104 2.17 5.26 9.01
C ILE A 104 3.31 4.76 9.90
N MET A 105 4.47 4.41 9.34
CA MET A 105 5.56 3.78 10.09
C MET A 105 6.56 4.77 10.69
N GLU A 106 6.71 5.94 10.06
CA GLU A 106 7.76 6.89 10.37
C GLU A 106 7.27 8.09 11.19
N THR A 107 5.99 8.44 11.09
CA THR A 107 5.46 9.69 11.67
C THR A 107 4.41 9.42 12.75
N GLU A 108 4.04 10.46 13.49
CA GLU A 108 2.93 10.44 14.47
C GLU A 108 1.54 10.21 13.84
N LEU A 109 1.43 10.23 12.51
CA LEU A 109 0.17 9.94 11.83
C LEU A 109 -0.25 8.47 11.96
N GLY A 110 0.69 7.57 12.25
CA GLY A 110 0.43 6.15 12.46
C GLY A 110 0.28 5.80 13.93
N GLU A 111 -0.56 4.81 14.21
CA GLU A 111 -0.71 4.22 15.53
C GLU A 111 -0.64 2.69 15.43
N GLN A 112 -0.10 2.08 16.49
CA GLN A 112 -0.09 0.62 16.63
C GLN A 112 -1.44 0.16 17.15
N LEU A 113 -2.02 -0.82 16.48
CA LEU A 113 -3.21 -1.50 16.95
C LEU A 113 -2.77 -2.75 17.71
N LEU A 114 -3.30 -2.90 18.93
CA LEU A 114 -2.97 -4.00 19.85
C LEU A 114 -4.19 -4.89 20.08
N GLY A 115 -3.96 -6.14 20.47
CA GLY A 115 -5.02 -7.10 20.80
C GLY A 115 -6.06 -7.24 19.68
N ASP A 116 -7.33 -7.08 20.04
CA ASP A 116 -8.46 -7.28 19.13
C ASP A 116 -8.61 -6.22 18.05
N ALA A 117 -8.03 -5.03 18.25
CA ALA A 117 -8.06 -3.94 17.29
C ALA A 117 -7.20 -4.22 16.03
N ARG A 118 -6.28 -5.20 16.11
CA ARG A 118 -5.47 -5.65 14.96
C ARG A 118 -6.36 -6.25 13.87
N CYS A 119 -5.94 -6.08 12.61
CA CYS A 119 -6.59 -6.77 11.50
C CYS A 119 -6.41 -8.29 11.61
N THR A 120 -7.31 -9.06 11.00
CA THR A 120 -7.35 -10.53 11.07
C THR A 120 -6.04 -11.15 10.61
N TYR A 121 -5.53 -10.70 9.45
CA TYR A 121 -4.24 -11.14 8.92
C TYR A 121 -3.09 -10.93 9.91
N CYS A 122 -3.02 -9.75 10.54
CA CYS A 122 -1.96 -9.44 11.50
C CYS A 122 -2.10 -10.26 12.79
N LYS A 123 -3.34 -10.56 13.22
CA LYS A 123 -3.60 -11.41 14.40
C LYS A 123 -3.18 -12.86 14.15
N GLU A 124 -3.58 -13.44 13.03
CA GLU A 124 -3.30 -14.83 12.68
C GLU A 124 -1.81 -15.13 12.50
N ARG A 125 -1.05 -14.17 11.99
CA ARG A 125 0.40 -14.29 11.80
C ARG A 125 1.23 -13.79 12.97
N ASP A 126 0.55 -13.32 14.01
CA ASP A 126 1.13 -12.61 15.13
C ASP A 126 2.20 -11.56 14.76
N VAL A 127 1.88 -10.72 13.77
CA VAL A 127 2.72 -9.59 13.35
C VAL A 127 2.12 -8.25 13.73
N GLU A 128 2.97 -7.24 13.95
CA GLU A 128 2.52 -5.89 14.27
C GLU A 128 1.49 -5.35 13.26
N CYS A 129 0.54 -4.56 13.77
CA CYS A 129 -0.51 -3.95 12.95
C CYS A 129 -0.46 -2.44 13.13
N TRP A 130 0.06 -1.74 12.12
CA TRP A 130 0.13 -0.28 12.13
C TRP A 130 -0.85 0.30 11.12
N ALA A 131 -1.64 1.27 11.54
CA ALA A 131 -2.60 1.95 10.68
C ALA A 131 -2.54 3.46 10.90
N TYR A 132 -3.18 4.24 10.04
CA TYR A 132 -3.35 5.66 10.32
C TYR A 132 -4.23 5.86 11.55
N SER A 133 -3.76 6.71 12.45
CA SER A 133 -4.57 7.21 13.55
C SER A 133 -5.79 7.97 13.05
N SER A 134 -6.80 8.08 13.90
CA SER A 134 -8.00 8.87 13.59
C SER A 134 -7.66 10.32 13.21
N GLN A 135 -6.62 10.90 13.80
CA GLN A 135 -6.12 12.23 13.48
C GLN A 135 -5.33 12.22 12.15
N GLY A 136 -4.48 11.22 11.93
CA GLY A 136 -3.70 11.10 10.69
C GLY A 136 -4.57 10.94 9.44
N GLN A 137 -5.69 10.22 9.53
CA GLN A 137 -6.68 10.10 8.44
C GLN A 137 -7.32 11.45 8.04
N ARG A 138 -7.32 12.43 8.94
CA ARG A 138 -7.81 13.79 8.66
C ARG A 138 -6.79 14.65 7.94
N GLN A 139 -5.50 14.36 8.07
CA GLN A 139 -4.40 15.12 7.45
C GLN A 139 -3.98 14.61 6.08
N VAL A 140 -4.17 13.33 5.79
CA VAL A 140 -3.70 12.72 4.55
C VAL A 140 -4.83 12.57 3.56
N SER A 141 -4.59 12.94 2.30
CA SER A 141 -5.53 12.72 1.20
C SER A 141 -5.65 11.22 0.88
N ARG A 142 -6.90 10.73 0.75
CA ARG A 142 -7.21 9.32 0.42
C ARG A 142 -6.42 8.32 1.29
N PRO A 143 -6.45 8.46 2.63
CA PRO A 143 -5.57 7.68 3.49
C PRO A 143 -5.87 6.18 3.38
N GLY A 144 -7.13 5.80 3.16
CA GLY A 144 -7.58 4.41 3.29
C GLY A 144 -7.51 3.92 4.73
N SER A 145 -8.10 2.75 5.02
CA SER A 145 -8.11 2.18 6.37
C SER A 145 -7.35 0.86 6.49
N ALA A 146 -6.69 0.40 5.43
CA ALA A 146 -5.81 -0.75 5.49
C ALA A 146 -4.54 -0.43 6.31
N CYS A 147 -4.07 -1.40 7.10
CA CYS A 147 -2.80 -1.32 7.83
C CYS A 147 -1.59 -1.35 6.87
N ALA A 148 -0.43 -0.93 7.35
CA ALA A 148 0.82 -0.87 6.60
C ALA A 148 1.20 -2.23 6.00
N ARG A 149 1.12 -3.32 6.79
CA ARG A 149 1.47 -4.67 6.36
C ARG A 149 0.61 -5.13 5.16
N CYS A 150 -0.70 -5.01 5.28
CA CYS A 150 -1.63 -5.38 4.20
C CYS A 150 -1.57 -4.45 2.98
N ARG A 151 -0.90 -3.29 3.06
CA ARG A 151 -0.62 -2.44 1.88
C ARG A 151 0.61 -2.90 1.12
N ILE A 152 1.62 -3.40 1.82
CA ILE A 152 2.81 -3.97 1.21
C ILE A 152 2.44 -5.30 0.56
N GLU A 153 1.87 -6.20 1.36
CA GLU A 153 1.48 -7.55 0.97
C GLU A 153 -0.02 -7.73 1.19
N PRO A 154 -0.86 -7.40 0.19
CA PRO A 154 -2.29 -7.64 0.28
C PRO A 154 -2.55 -9.15 0.34
N TYR A 155 -3.17 -9.59 1.43
CA TYR A 155 -3.70 -10.95 1.55
C TYR A 155 -4.93 -11.15 0.64
N MET A 156 -5.27 -12.40 0.33
CA MET A 156 -6.39 -12.77 -0.57
C MET A 156 -7.70 -12.07 -0.19
N ASP A 157 -8.04 -12.05 1.10
CA ASP A 157 -9.24 -11.38 1.63
C ASP A 157 -9.04 -9.89 1.95
N GLY A 158 -7.82 -9.38 1.71
CA GLY A 158 -7.42 -8.02 2.01
C GLY A 158 -7.26 -7.75 3.51
N CYS A 159 -7.17 -6.45 3.85
CA CYS A 159 -7.10 -6.01 5.23
C CYS A 159 -8.52 -5.95 5.81
N SER A 160 -8.80 -6.63 6.93
CA SER A 160 -10.13 -6.56 7.56
C SER A 160 -10.47 -5.19 8.15
N LEU A 161 -9.49 -4.29 8.29
CA LEU A 161 -9.72 -2.87 8.63
C LEU A 161 -10.17 -2.04 7.41
N SER A 162 -9.99 -2.55 6.19
CA SER A 162 -10.38 -1.86 4.96
C SER A 162 -11.90 -1.72 4.89
N ARG A 163 -12.38 -0.47 4.84
CA ARG A 163 -13.80 -0.16 4.62
C ARG A 163 -14.19 -0.18 3.14
N ARG A 164 -13.25 -0.50 2.24
CA ARG A 164 -13.58 -0.69 0.83
C ARG A 164 -14.45 -1.92 0.74
N THR A 165 -15.72 -1.75 0.42
CA THR A 165 -16.56 -2.87 -0.02
C THR A 165 -15.79 -3.58 -1.12
N PRO A 166 -15.56 -4.90 -1.00
CA PRO A 166 -15.01 -5.66 -2.10
C PRO A 166 -15.86 -5.31 -3.31
N ASN A 167 -15.21 -4.91 -4.40
CA ASN A 167 -15.90 -4.71 -5.66
C ASN A 167 -16.36 -6.13 -6.03
N LYS A 168 -17.52 -6.53 -5.51
CA LYS A 168 -18.28 -7.65 -6.05
C LYS A 168 -18.55 -7.15 -7.45
N SER A 169 -17.62 -7.48 -8.37
CA SER A 169 -17.90 -7.52 -9.78
C SER A 169 -19.29 -8.10 -9.80
N LYS A 170 -20.28 -7.28 -10.16
CA LYS A 170 -21.60 -7.79 -10.39
C LYS A 170 -21.31 -8.82 -11.45
N TYR A 171 -21.29 -10.09 -11.05
CA TYR A 171 -21.47 -11.18 -11.96
C TYR A 171 -22.86 -10.91 -12.50
N ILE A 172 -22.93 -10.04 -13.50
CA ILE A 172 -23.99 -10.03 -14.47
C ILE A 172 -23.72 -11.40 -15.09
N PRO A 173 -24.54 -12.43 -14.80
CA PRO A 173 -24.47 -13.63 -15.60
C PRO A 173 -24.52 -13.11 -17.03
N LEU A 174 -23.45 -13.32 -17.81
CA LEU A 174 -23.49 -12.98 -19.21
C LEU A 174 -24.80 -13.60 -19.69
N PRO A 175 -25.75 -12.83 -20.26
CA PRO A 175 -26.98 -13.42 -20.73
C PRO A 175 -26.55 -14.59 -21.60
N THR A 176 -26.98 -15.79 -21.20
CA THR A 176 -26.67 -17.02 -21.91
C THR A 176 -26.89 -16.69 -23.36
N ARG A 177 -25.82 -16.54 -24.15
CA ARG A 177 -25.96 -16.24 -25.56
C ARG A 177 -26.70 -17.45 -26.08
N HIS A 178 -28.00 -17.31 -26.30
CA HIS A 178 -28.75 -18.31 -27.02
C HIS A 178 -27.96 -18.51 -28.29
N TYR A 179 -27.42 -19.71 -28.45
CA TYR A 179 -26.69 -20.11 -29.62
C TYR A 179 -27.65 -19.87 -30.78
N ARG A 180 -27.47 -18.75 -31.49
CA ARG A 180 -28.24 -18.47 -32.69
C ARG A 180 -27.56 -19.34 -33.73
N PRO A 181 -28.17 -20.44 -34.20
CA PRO A 181 -27.59 -21.20 -35.28
C PRO A 181 -27.40 -20.20 -36.43
N LEU A 182 -26.17 -20.07 -36.90
CA LEU A 182 -25.91 -19.29 -38.10
C LEU A 182 -26.76 -19.93 -39.19
N GLN A 183 -27.82 -19.26 -39.62
CA GLN A 183 -28.55 -19.70 -40.79
C GLN A 183 -27.55 -19.72 -41.95
N PRO A 184 -27.42 -20.83 -42.67
CA PRO A 184 -26.68 -20.85 -43.91
C PRO A 184 -27.27 -19.77 -44.81
N LYS A 185 -26.46 -18.77 -45.14
CA LYS A 185 -26.71 -17.96 -46.32
C LYS A 185 -26.63 -18.93 -47.49
N ASP A 186 -27.63 -18.88 -48.35
CA ASP A 186 -27.73 -19.59 -49.63
C ASP A 186 -28.62 -20.85 -49.56
N GLY A 187 -29.85 -20.67 -50.05
CA GLY A 187 -30.86 -21.71 -50.21
C GLY A 187 -30.46 -22.69 -51.31
N GLY A 188 -29.85 -23.79 -50.90
CA GLY A 188 -29.75 -25.00 -51.71
C GLY A 188 -31.06 -25.81 -51.67
N PRO A 189 -31.48 -26.44 -52.78
CA PRO A 189 -32.68 -27.27 -52.81
C PRO A 189 -32.55 -28.49 -51.87
N PRO A 190 -33.66 -28.98 -51.30
CA PRO A 190 -33.63 -30.11 -50.37
C PRO A 190 -33.12 -31.37 -51.07
N LEU A 191 -32.19 -32.07 -50.43
CA LEU A 191 -31.73 -33.39 -50.87
C LEU A 191 -32.82 -34.45 -50.59
N PRO A 192 -32.97 -35.47 -51.47
CA PRO A 192 -33.93 -36.55 -51.29
C PRO A 192 -33.68 -37.37 -50.00
N LEU A 193 -34.77 -37.69 -49.31
CA LEU A 193 -34.85 -38.43 -48.04
C LEU A 193 -34.53 -39.92 -48.18
N GLU A 194 -33.33 -40.30 -48.62
CA GLU A 194 -32.93 -41.72 -48.69
C GLU A 194 -31.49 -42.03 -48.24
N LEU A 195 -30.85 -41.15 -47.45
CA LEU A 195 -29.52 -41.43 -46.90
C LEU A 195 -29.33 -41.03 -45.43
N ALA A 196 -30.41 -40.94 -44.65
CA ALA A 196 -30.34 -40.64 -43.22
C ALA A 196 -30.06 -41.86 -42.32
N ASP A 197 -30.17 -43.10 -42.83
CA ASP A 197 -30.11 -44.31 -41.99
C ASP A 197 -28.73 -44.98 -41.84
N GLN A 198 -27.65 -44.46 -42.44
CA GLN A 198 -26.32 -45.10 -42.35
C GLN A 198 -25.34 -44.48 -41.34
N VAL A 199 -25.64 -43.36 -40.70
CA VAL A 199 -24.68 -42.70 -39.78
C VAL A 199 -25.00 -42.92 -38.30
N ALA A 200 -26.19 -43.43 -37.96
CA ALA A 200 -26.55 -43.73 -36.58
C ALA A 200 -25.84 -44.98 -35.99
N PHE A 201 -25.24 -45.84 -36.83
CA PHE A 201 -24.67 -47.11 -36.37
C PHE A 201 -23.18 -47.06 -35.94
N ARG A 202 -22.55 -45.87 -35.94
CA ARG A 202 -21.09 -45.76 -35.71
C ARG A 202 -20.67 -44.97 -34.46
N PHE A 203 -21.59 -44.62 -33.55
CA PHE A 203 -21.27 -43.91 -32.30
C PHE A 203 -21.50 -44.71 -31.01
N GLU A 204 -22.07 -45.93 -31.06
CA GLU A 204 -22.30 -46.76 -29.87
C GLU A 204 -21.08 -47.62 -29.45
N ILE A 205 -19.93 -47.54 -30.13
CA ILE A 205 -18.74 -48.36 -29.80
C ILE A 205 -17.70 -47.64 -28.91
N LEU A 206 -17.93 -46.37 -28.53
CA LEU A 206 -16.96 -45.61 -27.70
C LEU A 206 -17.45 -45.22 -26.29
N ALA A 207 -18.63 -45.67 -25.86
CA ALA A 207 -19.16 -45.40 -24.52
C ALA A 207 -18.86 -46.51 -23.48
N GLY A 208 -17.84 -47.35 -23.74
CA GLY A 208 -17.57 -48.55 -22.96
C GLY A 208 -16.14 -48.67 -22.44
N ILE A 209 -15.56 -47.64 -21.82
CA ILE A 209 -14.29 -47.79 -21.07
C ILE A 209 -14.31 -46.98 -19.76
N THR A 210 -14.73 -47.68 -18.70
CA THR A 210 -14.19 -47.71 -17.33
C THR A 210 -13.77 -46.42 -16.60
N ASN A 211 -14.33 -46.22 -15.40
CA ASN A 211 -13.51 -45.89 -14.22
C ASN A 211 -14.19 -46.33 -12.92
N HIS A 212 -13.77 -47.50 -12.42
CA HIS A 212 -13.96 -47.93 -11.04
C HIS A 212 -13.07 -47.08 -10.12
N ARG A 213 -13.66 -46.45 -9.09
CA ARG A 213 -12.92 -45.95 -7.92
C ARG A 213 -12.86 -47.06 -6.87
N PRO A 214 -11.69 -47.43 -6.34
CA PRO A 214 -11.60 -48.26 -5.14
C PRO A 214 -11.86 -47.43 -3.88
N VAL A 215 -12.71 -47.98 -3.01
CA VAL A 215 -12.92 -47.58 -1.63
C VAL A 215 -11.66 -47.96 -0.83
N ARG A 216 -11.08 -47.01 -0.09
CA ARG A 216 -10.04 -47.29 0.91
C ARG A 216 -10.74 -47.63 2.24
N ALA A 217 -10.47 -48.82 2.74
CA ALA A 217 -10.66 -49.18 4.14
C ALA A 217 -9.31 -49.04 4.85
N GLU A 218 -9.32 -48.31 5.96
CA GLU A 218 -8.72 -48.59 7.28
C GLU A 218 -8.65 -47.29 8.09
#